data_AF-A0A846XET3-F1
#
_entry.id   AF-A0A846XET3-F1
#
_cell.length_a   1.000
_cell.length_b   1.000
_cell.length_c   1.000
_cell.angle_alpha   90.00
_cell.angle_beta   90.00
_cell.angle_gamma   90.00
#
_symmetry.space_group_name_H-M   'P 1'
#
loop_
_entity.id
_entity.type
_entity.pdbx_description
1 polymer ?
#
loop_
_entity_poly.entity_id
_entity_poly.type
_entity_poly.pdbx_seq_one_letter_code
_entity_poly.pdbx_strand_id
1 'polypeptide(L)'
;MVLRIFGLSLVVTVLSLGVAFLYGGPTALALCIILAILEISISFDNAVINATILEKMSEFWQKIFLTIGILIAVFGMRLLFPLVIVWVTAGLNPVQTFDLALNPPAAGADYFADGSPSYETLLTDAHPQIAAFGGMFLAMLFLNFILAERELTWL
;
A
#
# COMPACT_ATOMS: atom_id res chain seq x y z
N MET A 1 -18.47 13.52 21.58
CA MET A 1 -17.43 12.48 21.78
C MET A 1 -16.79 12.07 20.46
N VAL A 2 -17.58 11.65 19.45
CA VAL A 2 -17.10 11.26 18.12
C VAL A 2 -16.27 12.33 17.42
N LEU A 3 -16.74 13.59 17.34
CA LEU A 3 -16.00 14.68 16.70
C LEU A 3 -14.65 15.02 17.37
N ARG A 4 -14.47 14.70 18.66
CA ARG A 4 -13.24 15.02 19.39
C ARG A 4 -12.14 13.98 19.15
N ILE A 5 -12.52 12.76 18.78
CA ILE A 5 -11.61 11.65 18.49
C ILE A 5 -11.34 11.57 16.98
N PHE A 6 -12.38 11.68 16.16
CA PHE A 6 -12.29 11.55 14.70
C PHE A 6 -12.23 12.87 13.95
N GLY A 7 -12.25 14.02 14.63
CA GLY A 7 -12.31 15.33 13.99
C GLY A 7 -11.15 15.57 13.03
N LEU A 8 -9.92 15.20 13.44
CA LEU A 8 -8.75 15.35 12.59
C LEU A 8 -8.81 14.41 11.37
N SER A 9 -9.23 13.16 11.56
CA SER A 9 -9.44 12.21 10.46
C SER A 9 -10.47 12.72 9.46
N LEU A 10 -11.60 13.27 9.94
CA LEU A 10 -12.65 13.80 9.08
C LEU A 10 -12.20 15.04 8.30
N VAL A 11 -11.43 15.93 8.93
CA VAL A 11 -10.81 17.07 8.24
C VAL A 11 -9.87 16.59 7.14
N VAL A 12 -8.99 15.64 7.43
CA VAL A 12 -8.06 15.07 6.44
C VAL A 12 -8.83 14.41 5.29
N THR A 13 -9.88 13.64 5.57
CA THR A 13 -10.71 13.02 4.53
C THR A 13 -11.36 14.07 3.64
N VAL A 14 -11.99 15.10 4.22
CA VAL A 14 -12.64 16.16 3.45
C VAL A 14 -11.63 16.93 2.59
N LEU A 15 -10.45 17.24 3.15
CA LEU A 15 -9.38 17.90 2.40
C LEU A 15 -8.88 17.04 1.24
N SER A 16 -8.63 15.75 1.47
CA SER A 16 -8.19 14.82 0.43
C SER A 16 -9.23 14.65 -0.69
N LEU A 17 -10.51 14.56 -0.35
CA LEU A 17 -11.60 14.53 -1.34
C LEU A 17 -11.71 15.85 -2.11
N GLY A 18 -11.51 16.99 -1.44
CA GLY A 18 -11.43 18.30 -2.07
C GLY A 18 -10.28 18.40 -3.08
N VAL A 19 -9.09 17.92 -2.70
CA VAL A 19 -7.92 17.86 -3.61
C VAL A 19 -8.21 16.94 -4.80
N ALA A 20 -8.81 15.77 -4.59
CA ALA A 20 -9.18 14.86 -5.67
C ALA A 20 -10.16 15.51 -6.66
N PHE A 21 -11.15 16.25 -6.16
CA PHE A 21 -12.10 17.00 -6.98
C PHE A 21 -11.42 18.12 -7.79
N LEU A 22 -10.50 18.87 -7.18
CA LEU A 22 -9.77 19.94 -7.86
C LEU A 22 -8.82 19.40 -8.95
N TYR A 23 -8.22 18.22 -8.73
CA TYR A 23 -7.24 17.66 -9.65
C TYR A 23 -7.87 16.93 -10.85
N GLY A 24 -8.95 16.17 -10.63
CA GLY A 24 -9.54 15.30 -11.66
C GLY A 24 -11.06 15.36 -11.77
N GLY A 25 -11.68 16.38 -11.17
CA GLY A 25 -13.11 16.65 -11.29
C GLY A 25 -14.01 15.59 -10.61
N PRO A 26 -15.29 15.49 -11.04
CA PRO A 26 -16.27 14.57 -10.44
C PRO A 26 -15.88 13.09 -10.54
N THR A 27 -15.20 12.69 -11.63
CA THR A 27 -14.78 11.29 -11.84
C THR A 27 -13.70 10.89 -10.84
N ALA A 28 -12.68 11.73 -10.64
CA ALA A 28 -11.63 11.46 -9.66
C ALA A 28 -12.18 11.44 -8.22
N LEU A 29 -13.14 12.31 -7.90
CA LEU A 29 -13.84 12.29 -6.62
C LEU A 29 -14.56 10.95 -6.40
N ALA A 30 -15.32 10.48 -7.39
CA ALA A 30 -16.04 9.20 -7.31
C ALA A 30 -15.07 8.02 -7.13
N LEU A 31 -14.00 7.96 -7.93
CA LEU A 31 -12.96 6.93 -7.80
C LEU A 31 -12.29 6.98 -6.42
N CYS A 32 -11.94 8.17 -5.93
CA CYS A 32 -11.32 8.33 -4.63
C CYS A 32 -12.23 7.84 -3.49
N ILE A 33 -13.53 8.12 -3.55
CA ILE A 33 -14.51 7.62 -2.58
C ILE A 33 -14.59 6.09 -2.62
N ILE A 34 -14.69 5.49 -3.81
CA ILE A 34 -14.77 4.03 -3.98
C ILE A 34 -13.51 3.37 -3.42
N LEU A 35 -12.33 3.88 -3.80
CA LEU A 35 -11.05 3.37 -3.32
C LEU A 35 -10.90 3.56 -1.81
N ALA A 36 -11.36 4.68 -1.25
CA ALA A 36 -11.32 4.90 0.20
C ALA A 36 -12.18 3.87 0.96
N ILE A 37 -13.39 3.58 0.47
CA ILE A 37 -14.27 2.56 1.08
C ILE A 37 -13.60 1.18 1.01
N LEU A 38 -13.06 0.82 -0.16
CA LEU A 38 -12.35 -0.45 -0.37
C LEU A 38 -11.16 -0.58 0.58
N GLU A 39 -10.33 0.47 0.67
CA GLU A 39 -9.13 0.47 1.49
C GLU A 39 -9.46 0.38 2.99
N ILE A 40 -10.49 1.10 3.46
CA ILE A 40 -10.94 1.03 4.85
C ILE A 40 -11.44 -0.38 5.18
N SER A 41 -12.19 -1.00 4.27
CA SER A 41 -12.73 -2.35 4.46
C SER A 41 -11.62 -3.38 4.60
N ILE A 42 -10.65 -3.39 3.68
CA ILE A 42 -9.51 -4.32 3.72
C ILE A 42 -8.57 -4.02 4.91
N SER A 43 -8.41 -2.75 5.27
CA SER A 43 -7.56 -2.37 6.39
C SER A 43 -8.16 -2.75 7.74
N PHE A 44 -9.48 -2.89 7.85
CA PHE A 44 -10.15 -3.19 9.11
C PHE A 44 -9.78 -4.57 9.66
N ASP A 45 -9.83 -5.62 8.82
CA ASP A 45 -9.47 -6.98 9.23
C ASP A 45 -8.01 -7.06 9.73
N ASN A 46 -7.12 -6.37 9.01
CA ASN A 46 -5.72 -6.26 9.40
C ASN A 46 -5.53 -5.49 10.72
N ALA A 47 -6.31 -4.42 10.94
CA ALA A 47 -6.24 -3.62 12.15
C ALA A 47 -6.67 -4.40 13.41
N VAL A 48 -7.69 -5.26 13.30
CA VAL A 48 -8.17 -6.09 14.41
C VAL A 48 -7.10 -7.09 14.87
N ILE A 49 -6.46 -7.78 13.92
CA ILE A 49 -5.39 -8.73 14.24
C ILE A 49 -4.20 -7.98 14.86
N ASN A 50 -3.81 -6.84 14.29
CA ASN A 50 -2.71 -6.04 14.80
C ASN A 50 -2.98 -5.51 16.21
N ALA A 51 -4.20 -5.08 16.52
CA ALA A 51 -4.58 -4.63 17.86
C ALA A 51 -4.41 -5.75 18.90
N THR A 52 -4.82 -6.97 18.56
CA THR A 52 -4.69 -8.16 19.43
C THR A 52 -3.23 -8.50 19.73
N ILE A 53 -2.33 -8.28 18.75
CA ILE A 53 -0.89 -8.45 18.95
C ILE A 53 -0.32 -7.30 19.79
N LEU A 54 -0.74 -6.07 19.52
CA LEU A 54 -0.27 -4.86 20.17
C LEU A 54 -0.51 -4.87 21.68
N GLU A 55 -1.66 -5.39 22.14
CA GLU A 55 -1.99 -5.55 23.56
C GLU A 55 -0.97 -6.42 24.33
N LYS A 56 -0.30 -7.35 23.64
CA LYS A 56 0.69 -8.25 24.25
C LYS A 56 2.11 -7.65 24.26
N MET A 57 2.32 -6.49 23.64
CA MET A 57 3.63 -5.84 23.53
C MET A 57 3.89 -4.89 24.71
N SER A 58 5.16 -4.62 24.99
CA SER A 58 5.52 -3.58 25.97
C SER A 58 5.20 -2.19 25.43
N GLU A 59 4.97 -1.22 26.33
CA GLU A 59 4.60 0.16 25.96
C GLU A 59 5.58 0.81 24.97
N PHE A 60 6.86 0.46 25.05
CA PHE A 60 7.88 0.96 24.12
C PHE A 60 7.60 0.52 22.69
N TRP A 61 7.35 -0.78 22.48
CA TRP A 61 7.05 -1.33 21.17
C TRP A 61 5.68 -0.91 20.65
N GLN A 62 4.70 -0.75 21.54
CA GLN A 62 3.40 -0.19 21.17
C GLN A 62 3.55 1.22 20.59
N LYS A 63 4.34 2.10 21.22
CA LYS A 63 4.59 3.46 20.72
C LYS A 63 5.32 3.46 19.38
N ILE A 64 6.34 2.62 19.20
CA ILE A 64 7.05 2.51 17.92
C ILE A 64 6.11 2.06 16.81
N PHE A 65 5.32 1.02 17.07
CA PHE A 65 4.37 0.48 16.09
C PHE A 65 3.36 1.54 15.66
N LEU A 66 2.75 2.25 16.63
CA LEU A 66 1.74 3.27 16.35
C LEU A 66 2.28 4.55 15.72
N THR A 67 3.59 4.81 15.79
CA THR A 67 4.20 6.03 15.22
C THR A 67 4.90 5.75 13.91
N ILE A 68 6.08 5.13 13.99
CA ILE A 68 6.95 4.88 12.84
C ILE A 68 6.46 3.64 12.07
N GLY A 69 5.97 2.63 12.78
CA GLY A 69 5.46 1.39 12.16
C GLY A 69 4.34 1.65 11.17
N ILE A 70 3.29 2.37 11.59
CA ILE A 70 2.18 2.76 10.70
C ILE A 70 2.68 3.66 9.56
N LEU A 71 3.60 4.60 9.82
CA LEU A 71 4.13 5.46 8.77
C LEU A 71 4.86 4.66 7.68
N ILE A 72 5.71 3.71 8.07
CA ILE A 72 6.40 2.82 7.14
C ILE A 72 5.40 1.89 6.44
N ALA A 73 4.42 1.35 7.16
CA ALA A 73 3.42 0.47 6.57
C ALA A 73 2.57 1.19 5.51
N VAL A 74 2.18 2.44 5.75
CA VAL A 74 1.35 3.21 4.82
C VAL A 74 2.18 3.80 3.69
N PHE A 75 3.24 4.57 3.99
CA PHE A 75 4.03 5.25 2.96
C PHE A 75 5.12 4.36 2.38
N GLY A 76 5.81 3.60 3.22
CA GLY A 76 6.86 2.70 2.77
C GLY A 76 6.31 1.63 1.84
N MET A 77 5.26 0.90 2.24
CA MET A 77 4.73 -0.18 1.41
C MET A 77 3.88 0.29 0.23
N ARG A 78 3.19 1.44 0.32
CA ARG A 78 2.31 1.90 -0.77
C ARG A 78 2.98 2.86 -1.74
N LEU A 79 3.86 3.75 -1.27
CA LEU A 79 4.50 4.75 -2.12
C LEU A 79 5.93 4.34 -2.47
N LEU A 80 6.74 4.05 -1.46
CA LEU A 80 8.17 3.83 -1.65
C LEU A 80 8.46 2.48 -2.30
N PHE A 81 7.75 1.43 -1.89
CA PHE A 81 7.98 0.07 -2.35
C PHE A 81 7.71 -0.14 -3.84
N PRO A 82 6.56 0.29 -4.43
CA PRO A 82 6.35 0.20 -5.87
C PRO A 82 7.42 0.96 -6.66
N LEU A 83 7.83 2.13 -6.17
CA LEU A 83 8.83 2.97 -6.83
C LEU A 83 10.22 2.30 -6.81
N VAL A 84 10.60 1.69 -5.69
CA VAL A 84 11.85 0.92 -5.56
C VAL A 84 11.82 -0.30 -6.49
N ILE A 85 10.68 -0.97 -6.63
CA ILE A 85 10.57 -2.10 -7.55
C ILE A 85 10.79 -1.65 -8.98
N VAL A 86 10.06 -0.64 -9.45
CA VAL A 86 10.22 -0.12 -10.82
C VAL A 86 11.65 0.37 -11.04
N TRP A 87 12.27 1.00 -10.05
CA TRP A 87 13.67 1.40 -10.10
C TRP A 87 14.61 0.22 -10.36
N VAL A 88 14.45 -0.87 -9.61
CA VAL A 88 15.31 -2.07 -9.69
C VAL A 88 15.02 -2.89 -10.96
N THR A 89 13.74 -3.06 -11.33
CA THR A 89 13.36 -3.90 -12.47
C THR A 89 13.58 -3.20 -13.80
N ALA A 90 13.35 -1.89 -13.89
CA ALA A 90 13.56 -1.11 -15.11
C ALA A 90 15.01 -0.59 -15.26
N GLY A 91 15.83 -0.68 -14.22
CA GLY A 91 17.22 -0.20 -14.24
C GLY A 91 17.37 1.31 -14.46
N LEU A 92 16.31 2.08 -14.19
CA LEU A 92 16.29 3.54 -14.34
C LEU A 92 17.00 4.22 -13.16
N ASN A 93 17.23 5.53 -13.22
CA ASN A 93 17.67 6.28 -12.04
C ASN A 93 16.47 6.65 -11.14
N PRO A 94 16.63 6.77 -9.81
CA PRO A 94 15.51 7.06 -8.90
C PRO A 94 14.73 8.33 -9.25
N VAL A 95 15.45 9.36 -9.71
CA VAL A 95 14.86 10.63 -10.16
C VAL A 95 14.01 10.45 -11.41
N GLN A 96 14.48 9.65 -12.37
CA GLN A 96 13.74 9.34 -13.59
C GLN A 96 12.48 8.52 -13.30
N THR A 97 12.55 7.59 -12.36
CA THR A 97 11.37 6.81 -11.93
C THR A 97 10.33 7.69 -11.25
N PHE A 98 10.75 8.65 -10.41
CA PHE A 98 9.85 9.65 -9.83
C PHE A 98 9.21 10.55 -10.89
N ASP A 99 10.00 11.04 -11.85
CA ASP A 99 9.47 11.86 -12.95
C ASP A 99 8.48 11.07 -13.82
N LEU A 100 8.75 9.79 -14.08
CA LEU A 100 7.86 8.90 -14.82
C LEU A 100 6.54 8.63 -14.08
N ALA A 101 6.60 8.50 -12.75
CA ALA A 101 5.43 8.28 -11.91
C ALA A 101 4.53 9.53 -11.83
N LEU A 102 5.14 10.73 -11.81
CA LEU A 102 4.41 12.00 -11.72
C LEU A 102 3.89 12.51 -13.06
N ASN A 103 4.51 12.11 -14.17
CA ASN A 103 4.15 12.54 -15.52
C ASN A 103 3.68 11.35 -16.36
N PRO A 104 2.48 10.79 -16.11
CA PRO A 104 1.96 9.72 -16.94
C PRO A 104 1.72 10.22 -18.38
N PRO A 105 1.83 9.33 -19.39
CA PRO A 105 1.57 9.67 -20.79
C PRO A 105 0.12 10.10 -20.99
N ALA A 106 -0.08 11.07 -21.89
CA ALA A 106 -1.39 11.63 -22.19
C ALA A 106 -2.37 10.52 -22.64
N ALA A 107 -3.61 10.59 -22.14
CA ALA A 107 -4.68 9.63 -22.38
C ALA A 107 -4.48 8.20 -21.81
N GLY A 108 -3.51 7.98 -20.92
CA GLY A 108 -3.31 6.68 -20.26
C GLY A 108 -2.72 5.62 -21.20
N ALA A 109 -1.88 6.04 -22.14
CA ALA A 109 -1.22 5.12 -23.06
C ALA A 109 -0.13 4.30 -22.34
N ASP A 110 0.05 3.04 -22.75
CA ASP A 110 1.10 2.16 -22.19
C ASP A 110 2.52 2.66 -22.50
N TYR A 111 2.69 3.49 -23.54
CA TYR A 111 3.96 4.05 -23.98
C TYR A 111 3.85 5.55 -24.24
N PHE A 112 4.94 6.29 -23.99
CA PHE A 112 5.08 7.67 -24.42
C PHE A 112 5.26 7.75 -25.94
N ALA A 113 5.03 8.95 -26.51
CA ALA A 113 5.20 9.19 -27.95
C ALA A 113 6.64 8.93 -28.46
N ASP A 114 7.64 8.91 -27.56
CA ASP A 114 9.05 8.59 -27.83
C ASP A 114 9.35 7.07 -27.75
N GLY A 115 8.34 6.23 -27.48
CA GLY A 115 8.48 4.77 -27.36
C GLY A 115 8.96 4.28 -26.00
N SER A 116 9.20 5.16 -25.02
CA SER A 116 9.50 4.76 -23.65
C SER A 116 8.25 4.19 -22.94
N PRO A 117 8.37 3.12 -22.13
CA PRO A 117 7.23 2.53 -21.42
C PRO A 117 6.70 3.45 -20.31
N SER A 118 5.40 3.38 -20.04
CA SER A 118 4.77 4.06 -18.91
C SER A 118 5.16 3.42 -17.57
N TYR A 119 4.95 4.16 -16.48
CA TYR A 119 5.14 3.61 -15.13
C TYR A 119 4.24 2.39 -14.89
N GLU A 120 3.02 2.39 -15.42
CA GLU A 120 2.07 1.27 -15.29
C GLU A 120 2.57 0.01 -16.00
N THR A 121 3.13 0.16 -17.19
CA THR A 121 3.71 -0.97 -17.96
C THR A 121 4.90 -1.57 -17.23
N LEU A 122 5.83 -0.74 -16.75
CA LEU A 122 7.00 -1.22 -15.98
C LEU A 122 6.60 -1.89 -14.67
N LEU A 123 5.55 -1.39 -14.00
CA LEU A 123 5.03 -2.01 -12.79
C LEU A 123 4.33 -3.35 -13.10
N THR A 124 3.61 -3.44 -14.21
CA THR A 124 2.94 -4.67 -14.67
C THR A 124 3.96 -5.74 -15.06
N ASP A 125 5.06 -5.36 -15.70
CA ASP A 125 6.17 -6.28 -16.01
C ASP A 125 6.85 -6.81 -14.74
N ALA A 126 6.86 -6.03 -13.66
CA ALA A 126 7.37 -6.45 -12.36
C ALA A 126 6.38 -7.33 -11.57
N HIS A 127 5.09 -7.34 -11.92
CA HIS A 127 4.04 -8.07 -11.19
C HIS A 127 4.35 -9.57 -10.99
N PRO A 128 4.85 -10.34 -11.99
CA PRO A 128 5.21 -11.74 -11.79
C PRO A 128 6.26 -11.96 -10.70
N GLN A 129 7.24 -11.06 -10.58
CA GLN A 129 8.29 -11.15 -9.56
C GLN A 129 7.72 -10.86 -8.16
N ILE A 130 6.86 -9.85 -8.04
CA ILE A 130 6.15 -9.52 -6.80
C ILE A 130 5.28 -10.70 -6.35
N ALA A 131 4.51 -11.27 -7.28
CA ALA A 131 3.63 -12.41 -7.01
C ALA A 131 4.44 -13.65 -6.61
N ALA A 132 5.59 -13.92 -7.24
CA ALA A 132 6.47 -15.01 -6.85
C ALA A 132 7.03 -14.83 -5.44
N PHE A 133 7.46 -13.61 -5.08
CA PHE A 133 7.93 -13.30 -3.73
C PHE A 133 6.84 -13.54 -2.68
N GLY A 134 5.64 -12.99 -2.89
CA GLY A 134 4.50 -13.21 -1.99
C GLY A 134 4.07 -14.68 -1.92
N GLY A 135 4.07 -15.38 -3.06
CA GLY A 135 3.75 -16.80 -3.15
C GLY A 135 4.75 -17.68 -2.38
N MET A 136 6.05 -17.39 -2.48
CA MET A 136 7.08 -18.10 -1.71
C MET A 136 6.95 -17.84 -0.21
N PHE A 137 6.63 -16.61 0.20
CA PHE A 137 6.38 -16.29 1.61
C PHE A 137 5.18 -17.08 2.16
N LEU A 138 4.06 -17.10 1.44
CA LEU A 138 2.88 -17.89 1.82
C LEU A 138 3.19 -19.38 1.83
N ALA A 139 3.96 -19.88 0.87
CA ALA A 139 4.40 -21.27 0.85
C ALA A 139 5.24 -21.63 2.09
N MET A 140 6.17 -20.74 2.50
CA MET A 140 6.95 -20.95 3.74
C MET A 140 6.06 -20.97 4.98
N LEU A 141 5.08 -20.06 5.10
CA LEU A 141 4.12 -20.09 6.21
C LEU A 141 3.26 -21.35 6.22
N PHE A 142 2.81 -21.79 5.04
CA PHE A 142 2.04 -23.02 4.89
C PHE A 142 2.85 -24.26 5.31
N LEU A 143 4.10 -24.36 4.82
CA LEU A 143 5.00 -25.45 5.21
C LEU A 143 5.31 -25.41 6.71
N ASN A 144 5.50 -24.22 7.28
CA ASN A 144 5.64 -24.08 8.74
C ASN A 144 4.37 -24.53 9.47
N PHE A 145 3.18 -24.19 8.98
CA PHE A 145 1.94 -24.62 9.61
C PHE A 145 1.77 -26.14 9.60
N ILE A 146 2.08 -26.81 8.48
CA ILE A 146 1.94 -28.26 8.34
C ILE A 146 3.03 -29.05 9.07
N LEU A 147 4.28 -28.57 9.01
CA LEU A 147 5.45 -29.32 9.50
C LEU A 147 5.94 -28.85 10.88
N ALA A 148 5.33 -27.82 11.48
CA ALA A 148 5.71 -27.40 12.84
C ALA A 148 5.30 -28.43 13.88
N GLU A 149 6.27 -28.86 14.68
CA GLU A 149 6.01 -29.60 15.91
C GLU A 149 5.29 -28.67 16.90
N ARG A 150 4.07 -29.05 17.29
CA ARG A 150 3.26 -28.31 18.28
C ARG A 150 2.88 -29.27 19.41
N GLU A 151 2.98 -28.80 20.65
CA GLU A 151 2.63 -29.57 21.85
C GLU A 151 1.13 -29.98 21.88
N LEU A 152 0.27 -29.22 21.20
CA LEU A 152 -1.14 -29.53 20.99
C LEU A 152 -1.45 -29.39 19.50
N THR A 153 -1.67 -30.52 18.83
CA THR A 153 -2.23 -30.58 17.49
C THR A 153 -3.76 -30.53 17.57
N TRP A 154 -4.40 -29.79 16.65
CA TRP A 154 -5.87 -29.77 16.54
C TRP A 154 -6.47 -31.10 16.01
N LEU A 155 -5.61 -32.08 15.71
CA LEU A 155 -5.90 -33.50 15.52
C LEU A 155 -5.19 -34.30 16.61
#